data_AF-A0A7Y6MGP0-F1
#
_entry.id   AF-A0A7Y6MGP0-F1
#
_cell.length_a   1.000
_cell.length_b   1.000
_cell.length_c   1.000
_cell.angle_alpha   90.00
_cell.angle_beta   90.00
_cell.angle_gamma   90.00
#
_symmetry.space_group_name_H-M   'P 1'
#
loop_
_entity.id
_entity.type
_entity.pdbx_description
1 polymer ?
#
loop_
_entity_poly.entity_id
_entity_poly.type
_entity_poly.pdbx_seq_one_letter_code
_entity_poly.pdbx_strand_id
1 'polypeptide(L)'
;MGILIRTALVLAAASMLVTGVWARVAPAGFAAWAGWPNHVHFLHDAGVFQIGIGLMLVCALRWRDVVTLVLAGFVFTNTFHAVNHATDLDLGGRASDPWLLLAFSLVGTAGLVARLRVLSARRARQEVGA
;
A
#
# COMPACT_ATOMS: atom_id res chain seq x y z
N MET A 1 -0.52 10.87 19.96
CA MET A 1 -1.66 10.52 19.09
C MET A 1 -2.87 10.39 20.00
N GLY A 2 -3.91 11.20 19.82
CA GLY A 2 -5.13 11.10 20.63
C GLY A 2 -5.90 9.80 20.36
N ILE A 3 -6.75 9.38 21.32
CA ILE A 3 -7.54 8.14 21.22
C ILE A 3 -8.43 8.14 19.96
N LEU A 4 -9.10 9.25 19.67
CA LEU A 4 -9.96 9.40 18.49
C LEU A 4 -9.20 9.12 17.19
N ILE A 5 -8.01 9.72 17.03
CA ILE A 5 -7.18 9.55 15.81
C ILE A 5 -6.73 8.09 15.69
N ARG A 6 -6.30 7.47 16.79
CA ARG A 6 -5.89 6.07 16.78
C ARG A 6 -7.03 5.15 16.39
N THR A 7 -8.22 5.37 16.95
CA THR A 7 -9.42 4.60 16.59
C THR A 7 -9.78 4.79 15.13
N ALA A 8 -9.75 6.02 14.62
CA ALA A 8 -10.02 6.29 13.20
C ALA A 8 -9.03 5.56 12.28
N LEU A 9 -7.73 5.60 12.59
CA LEU A 9 -6.70 4.88 11.83
C LEU A 9 -6.96 3.36 11.82
N VAL A 10 -7.31 2.77 12.96
CA VAL A 10 -7.58 1.33 13.07
C VAL A 10 -8.83 0.94 12.29
N LEU A 11 -9.94 1.68 12.44
CA LEU A 11 -11.19 1.37 11.75
C LEU A 11 -11.07 1.53 10.24
N ALA A 12 -10.42 2.62 9.79
CA ALA A 12 -10.17 2.84 8.36
C ALA A 12 -9.19 1.81 7.78
N ALA A 13 -8.17 1.40 8.54
CA ALA A 13 -7.27 0.33 8.12
C ALA A 13 -8.03 -1.00 7.98
N ALA A 14 -8.85 -1.33 8.98
CA ALA A 14 -9.63 -2.56 8.99
C ALA A 14 -10.61 -2.62 7.82
N SER A 15 -11.33 -1.52 7.54
CA SER A 15 -12.26 -1.49 6.40
C SER A 15 -11.52 -1.73 5.08
N MET A 16 -10.42 -1.00 4.83
CA MET A 16 -9.64 -1.10 3.60
C MET A 16 -8.98 -2.49 3.42
N LEU A 17 -8.46 -3.08 4.50
CA LEU A 17 -7.87 -4.41 4.44
C LEU A 17 -8.94 -5.48 4.19
N VAL A 18 -10.09 -5.41 4.86
CA VAL A 18 -11.17 -6.39 4.69
C VAL A 18 -11.76 -6.33 3.28
N THR A 19 -12.16 -5.14 2.83
CA THR A 19 -12.73 -4.99 1.48
C THR A 19 -11.70 -5.24 0.40
N GLY A 20 -10.44 -4.85 0.63
CA GLY A 20 -9.36 -5.04 -0.31
C GLY A 20 -9.01 -6.51 -0.53
N VAL A 21 -8.89 -7.27 0.57
CA VAL A 21 -8.69 -8.73 0.52
C VAL A 21 -9.91 -9.42 -0.12
N TRP A 22 -11.13 -8.98 0.18
CA TRP A 22 -12.32 -9.57 -0.40
C TRP A 22 -12.39 -9.36 -1.93
N ALA A 23 -12.17 -8.14 -2.40
CA ALA A 23 -12.10 -7.81 -3.82
C ALA A 23 -11.01 -8.62 -4.55
N ARG A 24 -9.93 -8.98 -3.84
CA ARG A 24 -8.82 -9.79 -4.35
C ARG A 24 -9.08 -11.29 -4.38
N VAL A 25 -9.69 -11.84 -3.36
CA VAL A 25 -9.79 -13.30 -3.17
C VAL A 25 -11.12 -13.86 -3.69
N ALA A 26 -12.20 -13.09 -3.57
CA ALA A 26 -13.52 -13.49 -4.04
C ALA A 26 -14.21 -12.31 -4.77
N PRO A 27 -13.65 -11.86 -5.92
CA PRO A 27 -14.10 -10.68 -6.65
C PRO A 27 -15.58 -10.74 -7.04
N ALA A 28 -16.11 -11.92 -7.40
CA ALA A 28 -17.51 -12.07 -7.77
C ALA A 28 -18.47 -11.72 -6.61
N GLY A 29 -18.18 -12.20 -5.41
CA GLY A 29 -18.98 -11.91 -4.22
C GLY A 29 -18.85 -10.44 -3.81
N PHE A 30 -17.64 -9.89 -3.89
CA PHE A 30 -17.41 -8.47 -3.64
C PHE A 30 -18.18 -7.58 -4.62
N ALA A 31 -18.13 -7.90 -5.92
CA ALA A 31 -18.81 -7.15 -6.97
C ALA A 31 -20.32 -7.16 -6.79
N ALA A 32 -20.89 -8.33 -6.47
CA ALA A 32 -22.32 -8.47 -6.18
C ALA A 32 -22.74 -7.62 -4.97
N TRP A 33 -21.96 -7.63 -3.88
CA TRP A 33 -22.21 -6.81 -2.71
C TRP A 33 -22.06 -5.31 -3.00
N ALA A 34 -21.05 -4.93 -3.78
CA ALA A 34 -20.78 -3.55 -4.17
C ALA A 34 -21.76 -3.01 -5.23
N GLY A 35 -22.61 -3.86 -5.81
CA GLY A 35 -23.51 -3.48 -6.91
C GLY A 35 -22.77 -3.13 -8.20
N TRP A 36 -21.66 -3.81 -8.49
CA TRP A 36 -20.75 -3.52 -9.60
C TRP A 36 -20.53 -4.77 -10.50
N PRO A 37 -20.24 -4.62 -11.81
CA PRO A 37 -19.90 -5.74 -12.66
C PRO A 37 -18.62 -6.48 -12.21
N ASN A 38 -18.58 -7.79 -12.42
CA ASN A 38 -17.43 -8.63 -12.04
C ASN A 38 -16.26 -8.53 -13.04
N HIS A 39 -15.61 -7.37 -13.09
CA HIS A 39 -14.35 -7.17 -13.83
C HIS A 39 -13.17 -7.68 -12.98
N VAL A 40 -12.88 -8.98 -13.06
CA VAL A 40 -11.94 -9.67 -12.15
C VAL A 40 -10.59 -8.97 -12.01
N HIS A 41 -9.89 -8.71 -13.12
CA HIS A 41 -8.59 -8.01 -13.10
C HIS A 41 -8.69 -6.63 -12.42
N PHE A 42 -9.70 -5.84 -12.76
CA PHE A 42 -9.92 -4.52 -12.18
C PHE A 42 -10.25 -4.59 -10.68
N LEU A 43 -11.02 -5.60 -10.25
CA LEU A 43 -11.35 -5.83 -8.84
C LEU A 43 -10.11 -6.28 -8.06
N HIS A 44 -9.24 -7.07 -8.68
CA HIS A 44 -7.96 -7.42 -8.11
C HIS A 44 -7.06 -6.18 -7.94
N ASP A 45 -7.00 -5.28 -8.92
CA ASP A 45 -6.28 -4.00 -8.80
C ASP A 45 -6.84 -3.16 -7.66
N ALA A 46 -8.16 -2.94 -7.65
CA ALA A 46 -8.85 -2.21 -6.60
C ALA A 46 -8.56 -2.81 -5.22
N GLY A 47 -8.57 -4.14 -5.12
CA GLY A 47 -8.23 -4.85 -3.89
C GLY A 47 -6.81 -4.59 -3.41
N VAL A 48 -5.83 -4.58 -4.32
CA VAL A 48 -4.43 -4.25 -3.98
C VAL A 48 -4.27 -2.80 -3.54
N PHE A 49 -4.93 -1.85 -4.20
CA PHE A 49 -4.89 -0.44 -3.78
C PHE A 49 -5.50 -0.25 -2.39
N GLN A 50 -6.62 -0.91 -2.10
CA GLN A 50 -7.24 -0.88 -0.76
C GLN A 50 -6.32 -1.51 0.30
N ILE A 51 -5.71 -2.67 0.02
CA ILE A 51 -4.71 -3.28 0.91
C ILE A 51 -3.56 -2.31 1.19
N GLY A 52 -3.06 -1.64 0.14
CA GLY A 52 -2.01 -0.63 0.24
C GLY A 52 -2.38 0.54 1.15
N ILE A 53 -3.58 1.11 0.99
CA ILE A 53 -4.12 2.16 1.87
C ILE A 53 -4.20 1.65 3.32
N GLY A 54 -4.73 0.44 3.52
CA GLY A 54 -4.84 -0.19 4.83
C GLY A 54 -3.50 -0.34 5.54
N LEU A 55 -2.48 -0.84 4.85
CA LEU A 55 -1.12 -0.95 5.39
C LEU A 55 -0.51 0.42 5.72
N MET A 56 -0.71 1.43 4.86
CA MET A 56 -0.24 2.78 5.12
C MET A 56 -0.88 3.38 6.40
N LEU A 57 -2.17 3.14 6.62
CA LEU A 57 -2.88 3.54 7.84
C LEU A 57 -2.35 2.81 9.09
N VAL A 58 -2.02 1.51 8.98
CA VAL A 58 -1.36 0.76 10.06
C VAL A 58 0.03 1.33 10.34
N CYS A 59 0.82 1.63 9.31
CA CYS A 59 2.14 2.25 9.48
C CYS A 59 2.05 3.60 10.22
N ALA A 60 1.00 4.39 10.00
CA ALA A 60 0.77 5.67 10.68
C ALA A 60 0.56 5.53 12.20
N LEU A 61 0.24 4.33 12.71
CA LEU A 61 0.22 4.07 14.15
C LEU A 61 1.62 4.14 14.78
N ARG A 62 2.67 3.85 13.99
CA ARG A 62 4.06 3.73 14.46
C ARG A 62 4.99 4.80 13.93
N TRP A 63 4.88 5.17 12.66
CA TRP A 63 5.73 6.17 12.03
C TRP A 63 5.03 7.53 12.02
N ARG A 64 5.80 8.59 12.25
CA ARG A 64 5.30 9.97 12.27
C ARG A 64 5.84 10.82 11.13
N ASP A 65 6.81 10.31 10.39
CA ASP A 65 7.38 11.01 9.26
C ASP A 65 6.49 10.82 8.03
N VAL A 66 5.91 11.92 7.53
CA VAL A 66 4.97 11.89 6.39
C VAL A 66 5.63 11.33 5.13
N VAL A 67 6.90 11.66 4.89
CA VAL A 67 7.63 11.19 3.71
C VAL A 67 7.88 9.68 3.80
N THR A 68 8.31 9.17 4.96
CA THR A 68 8.42 7.72 5.20
C THR A 68 7.08 7.02 5.01
N LEU A 69 5.98 7.56 5.52
CA LEU A 69 4.65 6.96 5.39
C LEU A 69 4.20 6.84 3.93
N VAL A 70 4.28 7.93 3.16
CA VAL A 70 3.84 7.94 1.76
C VAL A 70 4.72 7.03 0.90
N LEU A 71 6.04 7.06 1.09
CA LEU A 71 6.95 6.20 0.33
C LEU A 71 6.75 4.73 0.66
N ALA A 72 6.55 4.37 1.93
CA ALA A 72 6.26 2.99 2.30
C ALA A 72 4.91 2.51 1.77
N GLY A 73 3.86 3.34 1.90
CA GLY A 73 2.54 3.05 1.32
C GLY A 73 2.63 2.83 -0.20
N PHE A 74 3.36 3.70 -0.91
CA PHE A 74 3.62 3.54 -2.33
C PHE A 74 4.36 2.24 -2.64
N VAL A 75 5.43 1.92 -1.92
CA VAL A 75 6.21 0.69 -2.15
C VAL A 75 5.35 -0.55 -1.94
N PHE A 76 4.57 -0.65 -0.85
CA PHE A 76 3.67 -1.79 -0.65
C PHE A 76 2.67 -1.93 -1.79
N THR A 77 1.93 -0.86 -2.05
CA THR A 77 0.84 -0.85 -3.03
C THR A 77 1.35 -1.19 -4.43
N ASN A 78 2.38 -0.49 -4.87
CA ASN A 78 2.89 -0.61 -6.23
C ASN A 78 3.61 -1.96 -6.46
N THR A 79 4.24 -2.52 -5.42
CA THR A 79 4.84 -3.87 -5.51
C THR A 79 3.75 -4.94 -5.59
N PHE A 80 2.70 -4.85 -4.79
CA PHE A 80 1.59 -5.77 -4.88
C PHE A 80 0.84 -5.63 -6.21
N HIS A 81 0.80 -4.43 -6.78
CA HIS A 81 0.19 -4.17 -8.09
C HIS A 81 1.03 -4.78 -9.22
N ALA A 82 2.35 -4.68 -9.14
CA ALA A 82 3.25 -5.37 -10.05
C ALA A 82 3.03 -6.89 -10.00
N VAL A 83 2.93 -7.46 -8.80
CA VAL A 83 2.61 -8.89 -8.61
C VAL A 83 1.22 -9.20 -9.19
N ASN A 84 0.23 -8.32 -9.02
CA ASN A 84 -1.08 -8.52 -9.61
C ASN A 84 -1.02 -8.67 -11.12
N HIS A 85 -0.41 -7.72 -11.81
CA HIS A 85 -0.31 -7.79 -13.26
C HIS A 85 0.48 -9.01 -13.73
N ALA A 86 1.41 -9.50 -12.91
CA ALA A 86 2.13 -10.73 -13.22
C ALA A 86 1.24 -11.96 -13.11
N THR A 87 0.36 -12.02 -12.09
CA THR A 87 -0.54 -13.16 -11.86
C THR A 87 -1.79 -13.13 -12.72
N ASP A 88 -2.25 -11.93 -13.09
CA ASP A 88 -3.49 -11.69 -13.83
C ASP A 88 -3.25 -11.40 -15.31
N LEU A 89 -2.07 -11.75 -15.84
CA LEU A 89 -1.69 -11.37 -17.21
C LEU A 89 -2.65 -11.94 -18.28
N ASP A 90 -3.30 -13.07 -17.99
CA ASP A 90 -4.34 -13.69 -18.82
C ASP A 90 -5.72 -13.04 -18.65
N LEU A 91 -5.91 -12.23 -17.61
CA LEU A 91 -7.18 -11.56 -17.28
C LEU A 91 -7.21 -10.09 -17.73
N GLY A 92 -6.06 -9.45 -17.92
CA GLY A 92 -5.98 -8.06 -18.38
C GLY A 92 -4.59 -7.42 -18.28
N GLY A 93 -4.46 -6.21 -18.85
CA GLY A 93 -3.22 -5.44 -18.86
C GLY A 93 -2.29 -5.77 -20.05
N ARG A 94 -1.05 -5.29 -19.96
CA ARG A 94 0.02 -5.54 -20.94
C ARG A 94 1.17 -6.32 -20.30
N ALA A 95 1.88 -7.12 -21.10
CA ALA A 95 3.08 -7.84 -20.64
C ALA A 95 4.20 -6.94 -20.08
N SER A 96 4.19 -5.65 -20.44
CA SER A 96 5.11 -4.65 -19.88
C SER A 96 4.77 -4.20 -18.46
N ASP A 97 3.50 -4.32 -18.05
CA ASP A 97 2.99 -3.65 -16.85
C ASP A 97 3.65 -4.15 -15.56
N PRO A 98 3.84 -5.47 -15.31
CA PRO A 98 4.52 -5.95 -14.10
C PRO A 98 5.92 -5.38 -13.94
N TRP A 99 6.67 -5.29 -15.05
CA TRP A 99 8.05 -4.83 -15.05
C TRP A 99 8.16 -3.32 -14.84
N LEU A 100 7.29 -2.55 -15.49
CA LEU A 100 7.25 -1.11 -15.31
C LEU A 100 6.86 -0.75 -13.88
N LEU A 101 5.84 -1.42 -13.33
CA LEU A 101 5.43 -1.24 -11.95
C LEU A 101 6.56 -1.62 -10.98
N LEU A 102 7.21 -2.77 -11.18
CA LEU A 102 8.35 -3.17 -10.35
C LEU A 102 9.48 -2.14 -10.38
N ALA A 103 9.80 -1.58 -11.55
CA ALA A 103 10.79 -0.52 -11.67
C ALA A 103 10.42 0.72 -10.82
N PHE A 104 9.16 1.13 -10.82
CA PHE A 104 8.69 2.20 -9.93
C PHE A 104 8.75 1.83 -8.45
N SER A 105 8.48 0.57 -8.08
CA SER A 105 8.68 0.10 -6.71
C SER A 105 10.14 0.22 -6.25
N LEU A 106 11.10 -0.04 -7.14
CA LEU A 106 12.53 0.15 -6.85
C LEU A 106 12.86 1.63 -6.61
N VAL A 107 12.31 2.55 -7.42
CA VAL A 107 12.46 4.00 -7.22
C VAL A 107 11.90 4.41 -5.86
N GLY A 108 10.68 3.97 -5.52
CA GLY A 108 10.06 4.25 -4.21
C GLY A 108 10.88 3.68 -3.05
N THR A 109 11.42 2.47 -3.20
CA THR A 109 12.26 1.81 -2.20
C THR A 109 13.57 2.57 -1.98
N ALA A 110 14.23 3.02 -3.06
CA ALA A 110 15.44 3.83 -2.97
C ALA A 110 15.17 5.14 -2.22
N GLY A 111 14.06 5.83 -2.54
CA GLY A 111 13.62 7.02 -1.82
C GLY A 111 13.36 6.75 -0.33
N LEU A 112 12.68 5.65 0.00
CA LEU A 112 12.37 5.26 1.38
C LEU A 112 13.65 5.01 2.17
N VAL A 113 14.58 4.23 1.62
CA VAL A 113 15.88 3.93 2.26
C VAL A 113 16.68 5.22 2.47
N ALA A 114 16.73 6.10 1.48
CA ALA A 114 17.40 7.40 1.60
C ALA A 114 16.79 8.23 2.74
N ARG A 115 15.45 8.30 2.83
CA ARG A 115 14.76 9.04 3.91
C ARG A 115 15.09 8.46 5.29
N LEU A 116 15.05 7.14 5.43
CA LEU A 116 15.35 6.47 6.70
C LEU A 116 16.80 6.74 7.14
N ARG A 117 17.77 6.71 6.22
CA ARG A 117 19.17 7.08 6.52
C ARG A 117 19.30 8.52 7.02
N VAL A 118 18.59 9.47 6.41
CA VAL A 118 18.58 10.87 6.85
C VAL A 118 18.03 11.00 8.27
N LEU A 119 16.93 10.30 8.60
CA LEU A 119 16.34 10.33 9.94
C LEU A 119 17.27 9.72 10.99
N SER A 120 17.90 8.58 10.69
CA SER A 120 18.87 7.94 11.58
C SER A 120 20.08 8.83 11.86
N ALA A 121 20.64 9.48 10.83
CA ALA A 121 21.76 10.40 10.99
C ALA A 121 21.40 11.65 11.82
N ARG A 122 20.17 12.16 11.69
CA ARG A 122 19.69 13.29 12.52
C ARG A 122 19.57 12.90 13.98
N ARG A 123 19.03 11.71 14.26
CA ARG A 123 18.90 11.18 15.62
C ARG A 123 20.28 11.01 16.29
N ALA A 124 21.25 10.41 15.60
CA ALA A 124 22.59 10.22 16.13
C ALA A 124 23.27 11.56 16.51
N ARG A 125 23.09 12.61 15.70
CA ARG A 125 23.62 13.94 16.02
C ARG A 125 22.97 14.59 17.25
N GLN A 126 21.69 14.34 17.48
CA GLN A 126 20.99 14.83 18.67
C GLN A 126 21.49 14.14 19.94
N GLU A 127 21.85 12.86 19.87
CA GLU A 127 22.37 12.09 21.00
C GLU A 127 23.82 12.48 21.36
N VAL A 128 24.63 12.96 20.41
CA VAL A 128 26.00 13.45 20.67
C VAL A 128 26.03 14.89 21.21
N GLY A 129 25.03 15.70 20.87
CA GLY A 129 24.94 17.10 21.28
C GLY A 129 24.14 17.38 22.55
N ALA A 130 23.59 16.34 23.19
CA ALA A 130 22.86 16.39 24.46
C ALA A 130 23.74 15.89 25.60
#